data_AF-A0A093QB97-F1
#
_entry.id   AF-A0A093QB97-F1
#
_cell.length_a   1.000
_cell.length_b   1.000
_cell.length_c   1.000
_cell.angle_alpha   90.00
_cell.angle_beta   90.00
_cell.angle_gamma   90.00
#
_symmetry.space_group_name_H-M   'P 1'
#
loop_
_entity.id
_entity.type
_entity.pdbx_description
1 polymer ?
#
loop_
_entity_poly.entity_id
_entity_poly.type
_entity_poly.pdbx_seq_one_letter_code
_entity_poly.pdbx_strand_id
1 'polypeptide(L)'
;SDEGFSPKFNERDGEVERKSLNGLYVVENGRPRNPAGRTGLTGRGLLGRWGPNHAADPIVTRWKRDGSGNKVAHPVTGKNILQFVAIKRRDCGEWAIPGGMVDPGEKISATLRREFGEEALNSLQKSPEEKAKLEKQLHKLFSQEHFVVYRGYVDDPRNTDNAWMETEAVNYHDETGE
;
A
#
# COMPACT_ATOMS: atom_id res chain seq x y z
N SER A 1 -20.09 -7.51 -24.61
CA SER A 1 -18.68 -7.24 -24.97
C SER A 1 -18.61 -5.77 -25.31
N ASP A 2 -17.83 -4.98 -24.57
CA ASP A 2 -17.55 -3.60 -25.01
C ASP A 2 -16.59 -3.70 -26.19
N GLU A 3 -17.10 -3.42 -27.40
CA GLU A 3 -16.29 -3.30 -28.61
C GLU A 3 -15.25 -2.17 -28.38
N GLY A 4 -14.03 -2.57 -28.01
CA GLY A 4 -12.94 -1.65 -27.67
C GLY A 4 -12.18 -2.00 -26.38
N PHE A 5 -12.72 -2.87 -25.52
CA PHE A 5 -12.01 -3.31 -24.31
C PHE A 5 -11.15 -4.55 -24.57
N SER A 6 -9.87 -4.34 -24.89
CA SER A 6 -8.87 -5.39 -25.17
C SER A 6 -7.72 -5.33 -24.14
N PRO A 7 -7.93 -5.75 -22.88
CA PRO A 7 -6.94 -5.63 -21.82
C PRO A 7 -5.72 -6.53 -22.07
N LYS A 8 -4.54 -5.98 -21.77
CA LYS A 8 -3.28 -6.72 -21.85
C LYS A 8 -2.90 -7.33 -20.50
N PHE A 9 -3.50 -8.47 -20.17
CA PHE A 9 -3.26 -9.16 -18.90
C PHE A 9 -1.81 -9.65 -18.74
N ASN A 10 -1.33 -9.76 -17.49
CA ASN A 10 0.05 -10.11 -17.14
C ASN A 10 1.14 -9.18 -17.68
N GLU A 11 0.77 -7.97 -18.11
CA GLU A 11 1.70 -6.93 -18.54
C GLU A 11 1.22 -5.52 -18.17
N ARG A 12 2.05 -4.52 -18.48
CA ARG A 12 1.65 -3.13 -18.31
C ARG A 12 0.78 -2.72 -19.50
N ASP A 13 -0.48 -2.38 -19.22
CA ASP A 13 -1.50 -2.01 -20.20
C ASP A 13 -1.73 -0.49 -20.19
N GLY A 14 -0.83 0.24 -20.84
CA GLY A 14 -0.80 1.71 -20.79
C GLY A 14 -0.51 2.22 -19.38
N GLU A 15 -1.49 2.90 -18.80
CA GLU A 15 -1.44 3.43 -17.42
C GLU A 15 -1.83 2.40 -16.36
N VAL A 16 -2.34 1.23 -16.75
CA VAL A 16 -2.79 0.20 -15.82
C VAL A 16 -1.72 -0.88 -15.71
N GLU A 17 -1.14 -1.05 -14.52
CA GLU A 17 -0.34 -2.24 -14.23
C GLU A 17 -1.28 -3.44 -14.06
N ARG A 18 -1.11 -4.46 -14.90
CA ARG A 18 -1.89 -5.71 -14.81
C ARG A 18 -1.02 -6.90 -14.47
N LYS A 19 0.29 -6.73 -14.25
CA LYS A 19 1.13 -7.78 -13.69
C LYS A 19 0.77 -8.02 -12.24
N SER A 20 0.54 -9.28 -11.87
CA SER A 20 0.48 -9.65 -10.47
C SER A 20 1.89 -9.64 -9.87
N LEU A 21 1.98 -9.21 -8.62
CA LEU A 21 3.19 -9.26 -7.79
C LEU A 21 3.53 -10.71 -7.38
N ASN A 22 2.62 -11.68 -7.62
CA ASN A 22 2.83 -13.12 -7.39
C ASN A 22 3.17 -13.91 -8.66
N GLY A 23 3.44 -13.24 -9.78
CA GLY A 23 3.78 -13.88 -11.05
C GLY A 23 2.61 -13.93 -12.02
N LEU A 24 2.62 -14.89 -12.95
CA LEU A 24 1.58 -14.98 -13.97
C LEU A 24 0.30 -15.56 -13.40
N TYR A 25 -0.84 -14.95 -13.72
CA TYR A 25 -2.17 -15.53 -13.49
C TYR A 25 -2.78 -16.05 -14.79
N VAL A 26 -3.62 -17.07 -14.65
CA VAL A 26 -4.31 -17.70 -15.78
C VAL A 26 -5.39 -16.75 -16.30
N VAL A 27 -5.53 -16.68 -17.63
CA VAL A 27 -6.65 -16.03 -18.30
C VAL A 27 -7.50 -17.13 -18.95
N GLU A 28 -8.73 -17.30 -18.48
CA GLU A 28 -9.67 -18.31 -18.96
C GLU A 28 -10.94 -17.61 -19.46
N ASN A 29 -11.40 -17.96 -20.67
CA ASN A 29 -12.56 -17.32 -21.31
C ASN A 29 -12.47 -15.78 -21.36
N GLY A 30 -11.26 -15.26 -21.61
CA GLY A 30 -10.98 -13.83 -21.70
C GLY A 30 -10.99 -13.08 -20.37
N ARG A 31 -10.99 -13.79 -19.22
CA ARG A 31 -10.98 -13.19 -17.88
C ARG A 31 -9.86 -13.76 -17.01
N PRO A 32 -9.25 -12.96 -16.13
CA PRO A 32 -8.29 -13.45 -15.15
C PRO A 32 -8.93 -14.49 -14.22
N ARG A 33 -8.13 -15.44 -13.75
CA ARG A 33 -8.46 -16.31 -12.61
C ARG A 33 -7.66 -15.89 -11.39
N ASN A 34 -8.35 -15.74 -10.27
CA ASN A 34 -7.74 -15.47 -8.99
C ASN A 34 -6.67 -16.51 -8.65
N PRO A 35 -5.41 -16.10 -8.39
CA PRO A 35 -4.30 -17.01 -8.15
C PRO A 35 -4.43 -17.80 -6.84
N ALA A 36 -5.22 -17.33 -5.88
CA ALA A 36 -5.50 -18.02 -4.62
C ALA A 36 -6.65 -19.05 -4.74
N GLY A 37 -7.28 -19.16 -5.91
CA GLY A 37 -8.34 -20.15 -6.18
C GLY A 37 -9.75 -19.56 -6.26
N ARG A 38 -10.74 -20.44 -6.14
CA ARG A 38 -12.16 -20.07 -6.25
C ARG A 38 -12.61 -19.35 -4.98
N THR A 39 -13.27 -18.22 -5.17
CA THR A 39 -13.97 -17.44 -4.13
C THR A 39 -15.46 -17.76 -4.07
N GLY A 40 -16.01 -18.38 -5.13
CA GLY A 40 -17.44 -18.64 -5.26
C GLY A 40 -18.23 -17.50 -5.90
N LEU A 41 -17.55 -16.43 -6.35
CA LEU A 41 -18.17 -15.27 -6.99
C LEU A 41 -17.38 -14.86 -8.24
N THR A 42 -18.04 -14.77 -9.39
CA THR A 42 -17.44 -14.30 -10.65
C THR A 42 -17.75 -12.82 -10.90
N GLY A 43 -17.02 -12.20 -11.84
CA GLY A 43 -17.09 -10.77 -12.08
C GLY A 43 -16.04 -10.01 -11.27
N ARG A 44 -16.23 -8.71 -11.07
CA ARG A 44 -15.27 -7.86 -10.35
C ARG A 44 -15.68 -7.52 -8.91
N GLY A 45 -16.95 -7.76 -8.55
CA GLY A 45 -17.51 -7.25 -7.30
C GLY A 45 -17.36 -5.73 -7.23
N LEU A 46 -16.75 -5.23 -6.14
CA LEU A 46 -16.47 -3.81 -5.94
C LEU A 46 -15.16 -3.31 -6.57
N LEU A 47 -14.35 -4.21 -7.13
CA LEU A 47 -13.04 -3.86 -7.66
C LEU A 47 -13.15 -3.22 -9.05
N GLY A 48 -12.35 -2.18 -9.30
CA GLY A 48 -12.39 -1.45 -10.56
C GLY A 48 -11.80 -2.24 -11.73
N ARG A 49 -10.77 -3.06 -11.46
CA ARG A 49 -9.98 -3.77 -12.49
C ARG A 49 -10.28 -5.26 -12.51
N TRP A 50 -10.25 -5.84 -13.70
CA TRP A 50 -10.08 -7.29 -13.87
C TRP A 50 -8.63 -7.67 -13.55
N GLY A 51 -8.44 -8.74 -12.79
CA GLY A 51 -7.13 -9.18 -12.32
C GLY A 51 -6.71 -8.47 -11.03
N PRO A 52 -5.41 -8.16 -10.85
CA PRO A 52 -4.92 -7.51 -9.65
C PRO A 52 -5.40 -6.05 -9.55
N ASN A 53 -5.76 -5.64 -8.34
CA ASN A 53 -6.06 -4.26 -7.96
C ASN A 53 -5.02 -3.86 -6.92
N HIS A 54 -4.07 -3.04 -7.33
CA HIS A 54 -2.89 -2.72 -6.53
C HIS A 54 -3.16 -1.63 -5.50
N ALA A 55 -2.74 -1.88 -4.27
CA ALA A 55 -2.61 -0.94 -3.18
C ALA A 55 -1.13 -0.80 -2.77
N ALA A 56 -0.84 0.21 -1.95
CA ALA A 56 0.47 0.40 -1.36
C ALA A 56 0.34 0.78 0.13
N ASP A 57 1.13 0.12 0.97
CA ASP A 57 1.06 0.22 2.43
C ASP A 57 2.39 0.76 3.01
N PRO A 58 2.50 2.08 3.25
CA PRO A 58 3.72 2.70 3.81
C PRO A 58 3.79 2.49 5.33
N ILE A 59 4.67 1.59 5.77
CA ILE A 59 4.91 1.31 7.18
C ILE A 59 6.03 2.22 7.69
N VAL A 60 5.68 3.41 8.16
CA VAL A 60 6.66 4.34 8.75
C VAL A 60 6.88 4.00 10.22
N THR A 61 8.13 3.71 10.58
CA THR A 61 8.50 3.28 11.94
C THR A 61 9.57 4.15 12.56
N ARG A 62 9.57 4.21 13.90
CA ARG A 62 10.66 4.77 14.71
C ARG A 62 10.80 4.02 16.02
N TRP A 63 11.95 4.12 16.67
CA TRP A 63 12.10 3.63 18.04
C TRP A 63 11.26 4.46 19.03
N LYS A 64 10.62 3.79 19.99
CA LYS A 64 10.03 4.48 21.15
C LYS A 64 11.16 5.10 21.96
N ARG A 65 11.02 6.39 22.28
CA ARG A 65 11.98 7.15 23.10
C ARG A 65 11.37 7.59 24.43
N ASP A 66 12.20 7.66 25.47
CA ASP A 66 11.85 8.25 26.76
C ASP A 66 11.97 9.78 26.75
N GLY A 67 11.73 10.43 27.90
CA GLY A 67 11.82 11.89 28.03
C GLY A 67 13.22 12.47 27.84
N SER A 68 14.26 11.63 27.85
CA SER A 68 15.65 12.00 27.58
C SER A 68 16.08 11.67 26.13
N GLY A 69 15.17 11.14 25.31
CA GLY A 69 15.45 10.76 23.94
C GLY A 69 16.09 9.39 23.79
N ASN A 70 16.23 8.58 24.85
CA ASN A 70 16.86 7.25 24.75
C ASN A 70 15.84 6.20 24.27
N LYS A 71 16.33 5.17 23.56
CA LYS A 71 15.48 4.04 23.15
C LYS A 71 14.95 3.29 24.38
N VAL A 72 13.67 2.94 24.35
CA VAL A 72 13.03 2.19 25.44
C VAL A 72 13.09 0.69 25.15
N ALA A 73 13.74 -0.08 26.02
CA ALA A 73 13.76 -1.54 25.96
C ALA A 73 12.54 -2.16 26.66
N HIS A 74 12.02 -3.25 26.09
CA HIS A 74 10.95 -4.03 26.70
C HIS A 74 11.52 -4.91 27.82
N PRO A 75 10.96 -4.89 29.04
CA PRO A 75 11.56 -5.51 30.22
C PRO A 75 11.68 -7.03 30.12
N VAL A 76 10.81 -7.70 29.35
CA VAL A 76 10.81 -9.16 29.22
C VAL A 76 11.71 -9.65 28.09
N THR A 77 11.77 -8.93 26.96
CA THR A 77 12.46 -9.41 25.76
C THR A 77 13.87 -8.84 25.63
N GLY A 78 14.18 -7.77 26.37
CA GLY A 78 15.42 -7.00 26.23
C GLY A 78 15.53 -6.23 24.90
N LYS A 79 14.52 -6.30 24.02
CA LYS A 79 14.53 -5.63 22.72
C LYS A 79 13.96 -4.22 22.83
N ASN A 80 14.48 -3.29 22.02
CA ASN A 80 13.90 -1.95 21.90
C ASN A 80 12.45 -2.02 21.37
N ILE A 81 11.59 -1.16 21.89
CA ILE A 81 10.19 -1.06 21.48
C ILE A 81 10.11 -0.21 20.21
N LEU A 82 9.54 -0.77 19.14
CA LEU A 82 9.27 -0.07 17.89
C LEU A 82 7.86 0.55 17.91
N GLN A 83 7.71 1.71 17.27
CA GLN A 83 6.41 2.32 16.98
C GLN A 83 6.25 2.44 15.48
N PHE A 84 5.01 2.37 14.99
CA PHE A 84 4.67 2.72 13.61
C PHE A 84 3.49 3.69 13.59
N VAL A 85 3.36 4.44 12.50
CA VAL A 85 2.23 5.33 12.28
C VAL A 85 1.03 4.53 11.79
N ALA A 86 -0.07 4.61 12.53
CA ALA A 86 -1.34 3.98 12.18
C ALA A 86 -2.45 5.03 12.12
N ILE A 87 -3.47 4.77 11.31
CA ILE A 87 -4.70 5.56 11.25
C ILE A 87 -5.86 4.71 11.79
N LYS A 88 -6.85 5.36 12.39
CA LYS A 88 -8.12 4.72 12.75
C LYS A 88 -9.16 5.06 11.69
N ARG A 89 -9.56 4.07 10.91
CA ARG A 89 -10.48 4.29 9.80
C ARG A 89 -11.86 4.71 10.29
N ARG A 90 -12.50 5.66 9.60
CA ARG A 90 -13.81 6.20 9.98
C ARG A 90 -14.96 5.23 9.73
N ASP A 91 -14.85 4.41 8.69
CA ASP A 91 -15.91 3.52 8.23
C ASP A 91 -16.11 2.29 9.13
N CYS A 92 -15.03 1.69 9.64
CA CYS A 92 -15.08 0.51 10.52
C CYS A 92 -14.55 0.74 11.94
N GLY A 93 -13.82 1.82 12.19
CA GLY A 93 -13.23 2.09 13.50
C GLY A 93 -11.97 1.27 13.83
N GLU A 94 -11.43 0.54 12.86
CA GLU A 94 -10.22 -0.28 13.04
C GLU A 94 -8.94 0.53 12.81
N TRP A 95 -7.86 0.12 13.49
CA TRP A 95 -6.52 0.66 13.26
C TRP A 95 -5.85 -0.05 12.08
N ALA A 96 -5.27 0.72 11.17
CA ALA A 96 -4.61 0.21 9.97
C ALA A 96 -3.36 1.03 9.60
N ILE A 97 -2.55 0.48 8.70
CA ILE A 97 -1.49 1.21 8.02
C ILE A 97 -2.16 2.28 7.13
N PRO A 98 -1.63 3.51 7.03
CA PRO A 98 -2.14 4.56 6.15
C PRO A 98 -1.78 4.29 4.68
N GLY A 99 -2.34 3.21 4.12
CA GLY A 99 -2.20 2.83 2.73
C GLY A 99 -3.46 3.10 1.91
N GLY A 100 -3.34 2.92 0.60
CA GLY A 100 -4.45 3.13 -0.33
C GLY A 100 -4.15 2.59 -1.73
N MET A 101 -5.06 2.87 -2.66
CA MET A 101 -5.00 2.33 -4.02
C MET A 101 -3.94 3.04 -4.86
N VAL A 102 -3.27 2.29 -5.74
CA VAL A 102 -2.39 2.87 -6.75
C VAL A 102 -3.23 3.51 -7.85
N ASP A 103 -3.01 4.80 -8.10
CA ASP A 103 -3.71 5.53 -9.15
C ASP A 103 -3.25 5.12 -10.57
N PRO A 104 -4.08 5.29 -11.60
CA PRO A 104 -3.69 5.04 -12.99
C PRO A 104 -2.42 5.82 -13.35
N GLY A 105 -1.41 5.11 -13.88
CA GLY A 105 -0.13 5.70 -14.28
C GLY A 105 0.81 6.03 -13.13
N GLU A 106 0.35 5.92 -11.87
CA GLU A 106 1.14 6.19 -10.68
C GLU A 106 2.15 5.05 -10.43
N LYS A 107 3.36 5.42 -9.99
CA LYS A 107 4.34 4.44 -9.49
C LYS A 107 4.02 4.12 -8.03
N ILE A 108 4.21 2.88 -7.60
CA ILE A 108 4.02 2.46 -6.19
C ILE A 108 4.78 3.38 -5.21
N SER A 109 6.00 3.81 -5.54
CA SER A 109 6.79 4.74 -4.69
C SER A 109 6.22 6.16 -4.60
N ALA A 110 5.38 6.57 -5.55
CA ALA A 110 4.60 7.80 -5.45
C ALA A 110 3.37 7.57 -4.55
N THR A 111 2.64 6.47 -4.76
CA THR A 111 1.49 6.05 -3.94
C THR A 111 1.85 5.98 -2.45
N LEU A 112 2.94 5.28 -2.09
CA LEU A 112 3.40 5.15 -0.69
C LEU A 112 3.63 6.51 -0.02
N ARG A 113 4.17 7.50 -0.75
CA ARG A 113 4.42 8.84 -0.22
C ARG A 113 3.14 9.66 -0.13
N ARG A 114 2.30 9.60 -1.17
CA ARG A 114 1.02 10.31 -1.26
C ARG A 114 0.08 9.86 -0.15
N GLU A 115 -0.20 8.56 -0.06
CA GLU A 115 -1.08 7.97 0.95
C GLU A 115 -0.64 8.32 2.37
N PHE A 116 0.66 8.18 2.66
CA PHE A 116 1.19 8.58 3.97
C PHE A 116 1.01 10.08 4.26
N GLY A 117 1.28 10.94 3.28
CA GLY A 117 1.11 12.38 3.42
C GLY A 117 -0.35 12.80 3.62
N GLU A 118 -1.26 12.21 2.85
CA GLU A 118 -2.69 12.53 2.88
C GLU A 118 -3.36 11.99 4.15
N GLU A 119 -3.23 10.69 4.41
CA GLU A 119 -3.97 10.01 5.48
C GLU A 119 -3.35 10.20 6.86
N ALA A 120 -2.02 10.22 6.98
CA ALA A 120 -1.36 10.33 8.29
C ALA A 120 -0.94 11.75 8.66
N LEU A 121 -0.70 12.62 7.67
CA LEU A 121 -0.16 13.97 7.90
C LEU A 121 -1.14 15.08 7.51
N ASN A 122 -2.31 14.73 6.98
CA ASN A 122 -3.35 15.65 6.54
C ASN A 122 -2.79 16.70 5.56
N SER A 123 -1.96 16.26 4.61
CA SER A 123 -1.27 17.13 3.65
C SER A 123 -2.27 17.97 2.85
N LEU A 124 -3.43 17.43 2.49
CA LEU A 124 -4.45 18.11 1.67
C LEU A 124 -4.93 19.44 2.26
N GLN A 125 -4.97 19.56 3.59
CA GLN A 125 -5.46 20.74 4.31
C GLN A 125 -4.34 21.73 4.70
N LYS A 126 -3.07 21.45 4.36
CA LYS A 126 -1.92 22.31 4.69
C LYS A 126 -1.74 23.46 3.70
N SER A 127 -1.12 24.55 4.18
CA SER A 127 -0.71 25.68 3.33
C SER A 127 0.37 25.24 2.32
N PRO A 128 0.59 25.99 1.22
CA PRO A 128 1.66 25.69 0.27
C PRO A 128 3.06 25.61 0.92
N GLU A 129 3.34 26.47 1.89
CA GLU A 129 4.63 26.51 2.61
C GLU A 129 4.80 25.29 3.52
N GLU A 130 3.74 24.92 4.24
CA GLU A 130 3.73 23.72 5.08
C GLU A 130 3.88 22.45 4.24
N LYS A 131 3.20 22.37 3.09
CA LYS A 131 3.34 21.29 2.11
C LYS A 131 4.78 21.19 1.62
N ALA A 132 5.41 22.30 1.24
CA ALA A 132 6.79 22.30 0.77
C ALA A 132 7.79 21.82 1.86
N LYS A 133 7.53 22.14 3.13
CA LYS A 133 8.33 21.64 4.26
C LYS A 133 8.11 20.14 4.47
N LEU A 134 6.85 19.68 4.42
CA LEU A 134 6.48 18.29 4.57
C LEU A 134 7.09 17.42 3.46
N GLU A 135 7.01 17.87 2.21
CA GLU A 135 7.60 17.19 1.06
C GLU A 135 9.11 17.00 1.21
N LYS A 136 9.83 17.98 1.77
CA LYS A 136 11.27 17.81 2.05
C LYS A 136 11.54 16.73 3.09
N GLN A 137 10.74 16.66 4.15
CA GLN A 137 10.87 15.65 5.20
C GLN A 137 10.51 14.25 4.68
N LEU A 138 9.40 14.13 3.95
CA LEU A 138 8.98 12.89 3.29
C LEU A 138 10.01 12.45 2.25
N HIS A 139 10.56 13.38 1.47
CA HIS A 139 11.61 13.05 0.51
C HIS A 139 12.84 12.45 1.21
N LYS A 140 13.31 13.06 2.31
CA LYS A 140 14.41 12.50 3.11
C LYS A 140 14.06 11.08 3.62
N LEU A 141 12.89 10.93 4.25
CA LEU A 141 12.45 9.65 4.85
C LEU A 141 12.23 8.54 3.81
N PHE A 142 11.72 8.86 2.62
CA PHE A 142 11.41 7.87 1.58
C PHE A 142 12.58 7.62 0.62
N SER A 143 13.65 8.40 0.70
CA SER A 143 14.87 8.21 -0.12
C SER A 143 15.97 7.44 0.61
N GLN A 144 15.83 7.23 1.92
CA GLN A 144 16.75 6.35 2.66
C GLN A 144 16.54 4.88 2.29
N GLU A 145 17.42 4.02 2.79
CA GLU A 145 17.27 2.58 2.66
C GLU A 145 15.94 2.13 3.29
N HIS A 146 15.17 1.38 2.51
CA HIS A 146 13.87 0.83 2.89
C HIS A 146 13.83 -0.63 2.46
N PHE A 147 12.94 -1.40 3.07
CA PHE A 147 12.75 -2.78 2.67
C PHE A 147 11.28 -3.09 2.43
N VAL A 148 11.04 -3.94 1.43
CA VAL A 148 9.73 -4.49 1.12
C VAL A 148 9.42 -5.56 2.16
N VAL A 149 8.43 -5.31 3.01
CA VAL A 149 7.94 -6.27 4.01
C VAL A 149 7.14 -7.36 3.32
N TYR A 150 6.30 -6.96 2.38
CA TYR A 150 5.41 -7.86 1.66
C TYR A 150 5.09 -7.31 0.27
N ARG A 151 4.89 -8.20 -0.69
CA ARG A 151 4.31 -7.88 -1.99
C ARG A 151 3.47 -9.05 -2.47
N GLY A 152 2.25 -8.78 -2.93
CA GLY A 152 1.38 -9.82 -3.46
C GLY A 152 -0.06 -9.76 -3.02
N TYR A 153 -0.74 -10.87 -3.23
CA TYR A 153 -2.13 -11.16 -2.95
C TYR A 153 -2.49 -10.85 -1.51
N VAL A 154 -3.62 -10.17 -1.31
CA VAL A 154 -4.20 -9.95 0.02
C VAL A 154 -5.50 -10.71 0.07
N ASP A 155 -5.68 -11.55 1.08
CA ASP A 155 -6.98 -12.14 1.36
C ASP A 155 -7.92 -11.02 1.84
N ASP A 156 -8.82 -10.61 0.97
CA ASP A 156 -9.66 -9.43 1.12
C ASP A 156 -11.11 -9.78 0.74
N PRO A 157 -12.11 -9.34 1.53
CA PRO A 157 -13.52 -9.66 1.28
C PRO A 157 -14.06 -9.14 -0.07
N ARG A 158 -13.33 -8.25 -0.75
CA ARG A 158 -13.66 -7.76 -2.09
C ARG A 158 -13.21 -8.70 -3.20
N ASN A 159 -12.39 -9.70 -2.89
CA ASN A 159 -11.85 -10.63 -3.87
C ASN A 159 -12.95 -11.48 -4.52
N THR A 160 -12.72 -11.79 -5.79
CA THR A 160 -13.61 -12.59 -6.63
C THR A 160 -12.77 -13.60 -7.42
N ASP A 161 -13.41 -14.44 -8.22
CA ASP A 161 -12.73 -15.36 -9.13
C ASP A 161 -11.95 -14.62 -10.24
N ASN A 162 -12.26 -13.34 -10.51
CA ASN A 162 -11.70 -12.61 -11.66
C ASN A 162 -11.05 -11.26 -11.34
N ALA A 163 -11.08 -10.83 -10.07
CA ALA A 163 -10.45 -9.62 -9.58
C ALA A 163 -10.07 -9.79 -8.12
N TRP A 164 -8.89 -9.33 -7.73
CA TRP A 164 -8.38 -9.46 -6.36
C TRP A 164 -7.52 -8.27 -5.96
N MET A 165 -7.35 -8.09 -4.65
CA MET A 165 -6.44 -7.12 -4.06
C MET A 165 -5.00 -7.65 -4.04
N GLU A 166 -4.07 -6.76 -4.37
CA GLU A 166 -2.66 -6.95 -4.09
C GLU A 166 -2.12 -5.70 -3.41
N THR A 167 -1.12 -5.85 -2.54
CA THR A 167 -0.43 -4.71 -1.94
C THR A 167 1.07 -4.86 -2.04
N GLU A 168 1.77 -3.74 -2.03
CA GLU A 168 3.20 -3.67 -1.69
C GLU A 168 3.34 -2.90 -0.38
N ALA A 169 3.73 -3.62 0.68
CA ALA A 169 3.97 -3.06 2.00
C ALA A 169 5.47 -2.79 2.17
N VAL A 170 5.82 -1.52 2.39
CA VAL A 170 7.22 -1.07 2.44
C VAL A 170 7.47 -0.38 3.76
N ASN A 171 8.54 -0.80 4.45
CA ASN A 171 8.96 -0.17 5.70
C ASN A 171 9.96 0.95 5.45
N TYR A 172 9.64 2.12 5.96
CA TYR A 172 10.53 3.28 6.03
C TYR A 172 10.85 3.54 7.50
N HIS A 173 12.11 3.36 7.89
CA HIS A 173 12.53 3.44 9.28
C HIS A 173 13.27 4.74 9.59
N ASP A 174 12.81 5.46 10.60
CA ASP A 174 13.55 6.58 11.21
C ASP A 174 14.32 6.07 12.44
N GLU A 175 15.60 5.79 12.23
CA GLU A 175 16.51 5.24 13.24
C GLU A 175 16.86 6.28 14.33
N THR A 176 17.06 7.54 13.94
CA THR A 176 17.49 8.62 14.84
C THR A 176 16.31 9.31 15.53
N GLY A 177 15.12 9.32 14.93
CA GLY A 177 13.96 10.01 15.46
C GLY A 177 14.03 11.53 15.31
N GLU A 178 14.84 12.03 14.36
CA GLU A 178 15.16 13.46 14.14
C GLU A 178 14.43 14.06 12.92
#